data_AF-A0A7X6BMI3-F1
#
_entry.id   AF-A0A7X6BMI3-F1
#
_cell.length_a   1.000
_cell.length_b   1.000
_cell.length_c   1.000
_cell.angle_alpha   90.00
_cell.angle_beta   90.00
_cell.angle_gamma   90.00
#
_symmetry.space_group_name_H-M   'P 1'
#
loop_
_entity.id
_entity.type
_entity.pdbx_description
1 polymer ?
#
loop_
_entity_poly.entity_id
_entity_poly.type
_entity_poly.pdbx_seq_one_letter_code
_entity_poly.pdbx_strand_id
1 'polypeptide(L)'
;MRALLTVTAALAALHAGQAVAQDAVAQTPVAAPAAEAEDVLTWDELPADLRRRAEPLIGRVAAQAVLNVQGAVEADADFRSIDHGHVLFEQAVRPAALARITRSVDNAAKYGPVGAALWPGIGPAGDYWCWRRFNPENAFSRGNIYCYEDKDGDGTSERMMENPAWMAQLPASRFQFLSLGHDEGVEENATFQVEPGTLGEFNEIVVLRYYGATRGLLQPDGSLAPATVEFELLTGPDRQSLGEVSRIRVQLNAAGKGEYHALNGVRLEVDGVNVDGTARVKLLGGLPEGRTLLIPPLTRELIVERMSEVFNPDGSPKEQPPASEDEATPAPAAAPAA
;
A
#
# COMPACT_ATOMS: atom_id res chain seq x y z
N MET A 1 26.39 -10.50 -14.46
CA MET A 1 25.42 -11.14 -13.53
C MET A 1 24.93 -10.24 -12.38
N ARG A 2 25.61 -9.13 -12.03
CA ARG A 2 25.11 -8.15 -11.04
C ARG A 2 23.92 -7.28 -11.51
N ALA A 3 23.82 -6.99 -12.82
CA ALA A 3 22.70 -6.22 -13.40
C ALA A 3 21.34 -6.96 -13.41
N LEU A 4 21.32 -8.28 -13.17
CA LEU A 4 20.09 -9.08 -13.14
C LEU A 4 19.39 -9.05 -11.76
N LEU A 5 20.12 -8.71 -10.69
CA LEU A 5 19.60 -8.68 -9.32
C LEU A 5 18.89 -7.35 -8.98
N THR A 6 19.36 -6.23 -9.52
CA THR A 6 18.75 -4.89 -9.38
C THR A 6 17.37 -4.80 -10.04
N VAL A 7 17.20 -5.55 -11.12
CA VAL A 7 16.05 -5.54 -12.03
C VAL A 7 14.84 -6.26 -11.40
N THR A 8 15.06 -7.34 -10.64
CA THR A 8 14.02 -8.06 -9.88
C THR A 8 13.69 -7.37 -8.56
N ALA A 9 14.68 -6.72 -7.92
CA ALA A 9 14.47 -5.89 -6.74
C ALA A 9 13.60 -4.65 -7.04
N ALA A 10 13.72 -4.03 -8.22
CA ALA A 10 12.88 -2.89 -8.61
C ALA A 10 11.39 -3.24 -8.82
N LEU A 11 11.06 -4.45 -9.29
CA LEU A 11 9.67 -4.93 -9.40
C LEU A 11 9.11 -5.48 -8.08
N ALA A 12 9.96 -5.99 -7.19
CA ALA A 12 9.58 -6.25 -5.80
C ALA A 12 9.41 -4.93 -5.01
N ALA A 13 10.16 -3.88 -5.37
CA ALA A 13 10.03 -2.53 -4.82
C ALA A 13 8.76 -1.80 -5.31
N LEU A 14 8.12 -2.25 -6.40
CA LEU A 14 6.74 -1.84 -6.71
C LEU A 14 5.72 -2.27 -5.62
N HIS A 15 6.09 -3.21 -4.74
CA HIS A 15 5.35 -3.55 -3.52
C HIS A 15 6.03 -3.00 -2.25
N ALA A 16 7.22 -2.38 -2.35
CA ALA A 16 8.02 -1.90 -1.23
C ALA A 16 9.07 -0.83 -1.65
N GLY A 17 8.73 0.47 -1.68
CA GLY A 17 9.68 1.60 -1.84
C GLY A 17 8.91 2.91 -2.05
N GLN A 18 9.07 4.01 -1.30
CA GLN A 18 10.23 4.87 -0.97
C GLN A 18 10.68 5.82 -2.10
N ALA A 19 10.33 7.12 -1.89
CA ALA A 19 10.98 8.44 -2.20
C ALA A 19 11.47 8.74 -3.65
N VAL A 20 11.22 9.90 -4.31
CA VAL A 20 11.24 11.35 -3.99
C VAL A 20 10.59 12.19 -5.13
N ALA A 21 9.82 13.25 -4.78
CA ALA A 21 9.43 14.57 -5.42
C ALA A 21 9.24 14.74 -6.97
N GLN A 22 8.40 15.63 -7.55
CA GLN A 22 7.89 16.98 -7.20
C GLN A 22 6.46 17.30 -7.77
N ASP A 23 5.82 18.35 -7.22
CA ASP A 23 4.45 18.86 -7.45
C ASP A 23 4.23 19.74 -8.70
N ALA A 24 2.96 19.85 -9.15
CA ALA A 24 2.36 21.16 -9.45
C ALA A 24 0.81 21.14 -9.51
N VAL A 25 0.17 22.09 -8.81
CA VAL A 25 -1.17 22.61 -9.12
C VAL A 25 -1.01 23.98 -9.81
N ALA A 26 -1.82 24.23 -10.84
CA ALA A 26 -1.73 25.40 -11.70
C ALA A 26 -2.25 26.70 -11.07
N GLN A 27 -1.45 27.80 -11.11
CA GLN A 27 -1.91 29.19 -11.25
C GLN A 27 -0.89 30.05 -12.06
N THR A 28 -1.44 31.04 -12.77
CA THR A 28 -0.97 31.92 -13.87
C THR A 28 0.43 32.57 -13.75
N PRO A 29 1.17 32.83 -14.86
CA PRO A 29 2.62 33.03 -14.82
C PRO A 29 3.06 34.49 -14.60
N VAL A 30 4.04 34.68 -13.71
CA VAL A 30 4.97 35.82 -13.71
C VAL A 30 6.36 35.25 -13.99
N ALA A 31 7.04 35.76 -15.02
CA ALA A 31 8.32 35.23 -15.48
C ALA A 31 9.41 35.35 -14.40
N ALA A 32 9.77 34.20 -13.80
CA ALA A 32 10.93 33.96 -12.96
C ALA A 32 11.96 33.15 -13.76
N PRO A 33 13.28 33.26 -13.46
CA PRO A 33 14.33 32.65 -14.27
C PRO A 33 14.20 31.13 -14.24
N ALA A 34 14.48 30.50 -15.39
CA ALA A 34 14.35 29.07 -15.61
C ALA A 34 15.04 28.25 -14.51
N ALA A 35 14.24 27.58 -13.68
CA ALA A 35 14.70 26.48 -12.87
C ALA A 35 15.14 25.35 -13.81
N GLU A 36 16.31 24.77 -13.56
CA GLU A 36 16.82 23.60 -14.27
C GLU A 36 15.76 22.50 -14.20
N ALA A 37 15.34 22.00 -15.37
CA ALA A 37 14.38 20.91 -15.45
C ALA A 37 14.98 19.70 -14.72
N GLU A 38 14.30 19.22 -13.68
CA GLU A 38 14.59 17.89 -13.15
C GLU A 38 14.49 16.89 -14.31
N ASP A 39 15.51 16.04 -14.46
CA ASP A 39 15.62 15.01 -15.49
C ASP A 39 14.53 13.95 -15.29
N VAL A 40 13.29 14.28 -15.68
CA VAL A 40 12.14 13.37 -15.69
C VAL A 40 12.21 12.56 -16.97
N LEU A 41 12.27 11.23 -16.82
CA LEU A 41 12.28 10.31 -17.93
C LEU A 41 10.95 10.39 -18.68
N THR A 42 10.97 10.00 -19.95
CA THR A 42 9.78 9.60 -20.70
C THR A 42 9.70 8.08 -20.72
N TRP A 43 8.52 7.54 -21.08
CA TRP A 43 8.36 6.09 -21.23
C TRP A 43 9.42 5.49 -22.15
N ASP A 44 9.76 6.17 -23.24
CA ASP A 44 10.70 5.67 -24.24
C ASP A 44 12.17 5.73 -23.80
N GLU A 45 12.49 6.56 -22.81
CA GLU A 45 13.82 6.65 -22.18
C GLU A 45 14.04 5.58 -21.10
N LEU A 46 12.97 4.90 -20.66
CA LEU A 46 13.12 3.77 -19.74
C LEU A 46 13.89 2.61 -20.41
N PRO A 47 14.77 1.91 -19.65
CA PRO A 47 15.47 0.72 -20.13
C PRO A 47 14.50 -0.27 -20.77
N ALA A 48 14.84 -0.78 -21.97
CA ALA A 48 13.95 -1.64 -22.76
C ALA A 48 13.48 -2.89 -22.01
N ASP A 49 14.32 -3.44 -21.13
CA ASP A 49 13.99 -4.60 -20.31
C ASP A 49 12.99 -4.27 -19.19
N LEU A 50 12.99 -3.03 -18.72
CA LEU A 50 12.03 -2.53 -17.76
C LEU A 50 10.68 -2.33 -18.44
N ARG A 51 10.65 -1.60 -19.56
CA ARG A 51 9.43 -1.45 -20.38
C ARG A 51 8.79 -2.80 -20.69
N ARG A 52 9.56 -3.77 -21.19
CA ARG A 52 9.07 -5.11 -21.54
C ARG A 52 8.40 -5.85 -20.36
N ARG A 53 8.86 -5.61 -19.13
CA ARG A 53 8.31 -6.24 -17.92
C ARG A 53 7.14 -5.45 -17.34
N ALA A 54 7.16 -4.13 -17.50
CA ALA A 54 6.12 -3.21 -17.05
C ALA A 54 4.89 -3.20 -17.97
N GLU A 55 5.09 -3.29 -19.28
CA GLU A 55 4.03 -3.31 -20.32
C GLU A 55 2.87 -4.26 -19.98
N PRO A 56 3.09 -5.55 -19.63
CA PRO A 56 1.99 -6.45 -19.31
C PRO A 56 1.29 -6.10 -17.98
N LEU A 57 1.83 -5.23 -17.13
CA LEU A 57 1.24 -4.84 -15.85
C LEU A 57 0.41 -3.55 -15.97
N ILE A 58 0.61 -2.75 -17.02
CA ILE A 58 -0.10 -1.49 -17.20
C ILE A 58 -1.59 -1.74 -17.39
N GLY A 59 -2.40 -0.98 -16.66
CA GLY A 59 -3.86 -1.09 -16.64
C GLY A 59 -4.39 -2.36 -15.98
N ARG A 60 -3.52 -3.28 -15.52
CA ARG A 60 -3.95 -4.45 -14.76
C ARG A 60 -4.26 -4.04 -13.34
N VAL A 61 -5.43 -4.46 -12.86
CA VAL A 61 -5.83 -4.26 -11.48
C VAL A 61 -5.32 -5.43 -10.66
N ALA A 62 -4.51 -5.14 -9.64
CA ALA A 62 -4.17 -6.13 -8.63
C ALA A 62 -5.44 -6.53 -7.88
N ALA A 63 -5.52 -7.81 -7.49
CA ALA A 63 -6.60 -8.32 -6.68
C ALA A 63 -6.73 -7.50 -5.38
N GLN A 64 -7.88 -6.87 -5.15
CA GLN A 64 -8.13 -6.06 -3.95
C GLN A 64 -9.62 -5.76 -3.75
N ALA A 65 -9.98 -5.26 -2.58
CA ALA A 65 -11.32 -4.74 -2.33
C ALA A 65 -11.54 -3.36 -2.95
N VAL A 66 -12.77 -3.12 -3.41
CA VAL A 66 -13.23 -1.80 -3.85
C VAL A 66 -13.84 -1.07 -2.65
N LEU A 67 -13.23 0.04 -2.26
CA LEU A 67 -13.60 0.78 -1.07
C LEU A 67 -14.21 2.14 -1.39
N ASN A 68 -14.87 2.73 -0.40
CA ASN A 68 -15.28 4.11 -0.35
C ASN A 68 -14.65 4.77 0.88
N VAL A 69 -13.85 5.81 0.65
CA VAL A 69 -13.24 6.62 1.71
C VAL A 69 -14.22 7.71 2.09
N GLN A 70 -14.58 7.79 3.38
CA GLN A 70 -15.67 8.65 3.83
C GLN A 70 -15.31 10.14 3.92
N GLY A 71 -14.02 10.47 3.90
CA GLY A 71 -13.54 11.84 3.93
C GLY A 71 -12.06 11.91 3.59
N ALA A 72 -11.67 12.94 2.85
CA ALA A 72 -10.27 13.22 2.58
C ALA A 72 -9.56 13.68 3.86
N VAL A 73 -8.25 13.48 3.91
CA VAL A 73 -7.40 14.09 4.93
C VAL A 73 -6.94 15.44 4.42
N GLU A 74 -7.06 16.47 5.25
CA GLU A 74 -6.49 17.77 4.97
C GLU A 74 -4.96 17.71 5.05
N ALA A 75 -4.30 18.25 4.03
CA ALA A 75 -2.85 18.41 4.05
C ALA A 75 -2.45 19.39 5.16
N ASP A 76 -1.36 19.07 5.85
CA ASP A 76 -0.74 19.97 6.81
C ASP A 76 -0.24 21.23 6.08
N ALA A 77 -0.61 22.41 6.57
CA ALA A 77 -0.11 23.68 6.02
C ALA A 77 1.41 23.83 6.23
N ASP A 78 1.89 23.41 7.41
CA ASP A 78 3.27 23.53 7.86
C ASP A 78 3.74 22.25 8.57
N PHE A 79 5.05 22.13 8.77
CA PHE A 79 5.62 21.04 9.57
C PHE A 79 5.15 21.13 11.03
N ARG A 80 4.68 20.01 11.57
CA ARG A 80 4.35 19.84 12.99
C ARG A 80 5.35 18.92 13.68
N SER A 81 5.58 19.20 14.96
CA SER A 81 6.39 18.36 15.82
C SER A 81 5.57 17.19 16.35
N ILE A 82 6.07 15.97 16.21
CA ILE A 82 5.39 14.76 16.65
C ILE A 82 6.33 13.82 17.42
N ASP A 83 5.79 13.20 18.46
CA ASP A 83 6.43 12.15 19.26
C ASP A 83 5.91 10.75 18.91
N HIS A 84 6.65 9.72 19.35
CA HIS A 84 6.23 8.32 19.24
C HIS A 84 4.75 8.13 19.63
N GLY A 85 4.00 7.44 18.76
CA GLY A 85 2.60 7.14 18.97
C GLY A 85 1.62 8.21 18.48
N HIS A 86 2.09 9.38 18.04
CA HIS A 86 1.21 10.38 17.43
C HIS A 86 0.60 9.87 16.13
N VAL A 87 -0.71 10.10 15.98
CA VAL A 87 -1.47 9.80 14.76
C VAL A 87 -1.39 10.98 13.81
N LEU A 88 -0.88 10.73 12.59
CA LEU A 88 -0.80 11.74 11.54
C LEU A 88 -2.16 11.93 10.87
N PHE A 89 -2.84 10.82 10.59
CA PHE A 89 -4.21 10.82 10.08
C PHE A 89 -4.98 9.57 10.49
N GLU A 90 -6.30 9.70 10.43
CA GLU A 90 -7.27 8.63 10.55
C GLU A 90 -8.33 8.82 9.47
N GLN A 91 -8.62 7.78 8.69
CA GLN A 91 -9.68 7.79 7.67
C GLN A 91 -10.59 6.58 7.86
N ALA A 92 -11.89 6.82 7.80
CA ALA A 92 -12.87 5.74 7.73
C ALA A 92 -13.03 5.27 6.28
N VAL A 93 -12.98 3.96 6.07
CA VAL A 93 -13.22 3.30 4.81
C VAL A 93 -14.32 2.25 4.95
N ARG A 94 -15.10 2.08 3.88
CA ARG A 94 -16.17 1.09 3.79
C ARG A 94 -16.11 0.38 2.45
N PRO A 95 -16.71 -0.81 2.30
CA PRO A 95 -17.03 -1.35 0.99
C PRO A 95 -17.73 -0.32 0.10
N ALA A 96 -17.43 -0.30 -1.20
CA ALA A 96 -18.09 0.62 -2.13
C ALA A 96 -19.57 0.25 -2.41
N ALA A 97 -19.92 -1.02 -2.20
CA ALA A 97 -21.26 -1.56 -2.32
C ALA A 97 -21.37 -2.79 -1.40
N LEU A 98 -22.58 -3.34 -1.28
CA LEU A 98 -22.80 -4.65 -0.67
C LEU A 98 -23.73 -5.49 -1.55
N ALA A 99 -23.55 -6.80 -1.47
CA ALA A 99 -24.52 -7.77 -1.95
C ALA A 99 -24.85 -8.77 -0.83
N ARG A 100 -26.03 -9.39 -0.86
CA ARG A 100 -26.37 -10.48 0.08
C ARG A 100 -26.56 -11.79 -0.64
N ILE A 101 -25.99 -12.86 -0.07
CA ILE A 101 -26.22 -14.22 -0.55
C ILE A 101 -27.71 -14.56 -0.41
N THR A 102 -28.38 -14.81 -1.54
CA THR A 102 -29.77 -15.30 -1.61
C THR A 102 -29.84 -16.81 -1.73
N ARG A 103 -28.79 -17.42 -2.30
CA ARG A 103 -28.56 -18.88 -2.31
C ARG A 103 -27.09 -19.15 -2.05
N SER A 104 -26.81 -19.93 -1.01
CA SER A 104 -25.45 -20.38 -0.70
C SER A 104 -25.12 -21.67 -1.43
N VAL A 105 -23.83 -21.94 -1.57
CA VAL A 105 -23.28 -23.25 -1.93
C VAL A 105 -23.27 -24.18 -0.72
N ASP A 106 -23.06 -25.48 -0.96
CA ASP A 106 -22.81 -26.44 0.10
C ASP A 106 -21.67 -26.02 1.03
N ASN A 107 -21.79 -26.35 2.32
CA ASN A 107 -20.92 -25.84 3.39
C ASN A 107 -21.00 -24.31 3.58
N ALA A 108 -22.22 -23.78 3.54
CA ALA A 108 -22.57 -22.38 3.78
C ALA A 108 -21.92 -21.75 5.03
N ALA A 109 -21.61 -22.54 6.07
CA ALA A 109 -20.89 -22.04 7.25
C ALA A 109 -19.45 -21.58 6.96
N LYS A 110 -18.79 -22.19 5.96
CA LYS A 110 -17.47 -21.80 5.47
C LYS A 110 -17.61 -20.64 4.46
N TYR A 111 -18.43 -20.85 3.43
CA TYR A 111 -18.44 -19.97 2.25
C TYR A 111 -19.35 -18.76 2.36
N GLY A 112 -20.32 -18.77 3.28
CA GLY A 112 -21.23 -17.65 3.50
C GLY A 112 -22.68 -18.12 3.51
N PRO A 113 -23.39 -18.05 4.65
CA PRO A 113 -24.80 -18.43 4.70
C PRO A 113 -25.70 -17.47 3.92
N VAL A 114 -26.92 -17.88 3.64
CA VAL A 114 -27.96 -16.98 3.13
C VAL A 114 -28.10 -15.78 4.07
N GLY A 115 -28.11 -14.58 3.50
CA GLY A 115 -28.12 -13.29 4.20
C GLY A 115 -26.73 -12.74 4.54
N ALA A 116 -25.65 -13.51 4.35
CA ALA A 116 -24.29 -13.03 4.50
C ALA A 116 -24.01 -11.90 3.50
N ALA A 117 -23.37 -10.84 3.99
CA ALA A 117 -23.06 -9.68 3.19
C ALA A 117 -21.67 -9.78 2.56
N LEU A 118 -21.63 -9.53 1.26
CA LEU A 118 -20.46 -9.53 0.40
C LEU A 118 -20.04 -8.10 0.10
N TRP A 119 -18.74 -7.84 0.00
CA TRP A 119 -18.21 -6.58 -0.51
C TRP A 119 -17.57 -6.75 -1.88
N PRO A 120 -17.56 -5.71 -2.72
CA PRO A 120 -16.94 -5.79 -4.03
C PRO A 120 -15.42 -5.93 -3.89
N GLY A 121 -14.88 -6.86 -4.66
CA GLY A 121 -13.48 -6.99 -5.02
C GLY A 121 -13.31 -6.84 -6.53
N ILE A 122 -12.08 -6.59 -6.95
CA ILE A 122 -11.68 -6.57 -8.35
C ILE A 122 -10.41 -7.40 -8.48
N GLY A 123 -10.24 -8.06 -9.61
CA GLY A 123 -9.00 -8.78 -9.93
C GLY A 123 -8.80 -8.94 -11.43
N PRO A 124 -7.76 -9.70 -11.84
CA PRO A 124 -7.38 -9.80 -13.25
C PRO A 124 -8.45 -10.40 -14.17
N ALA A 125 -9.38 -11.19 -13.64
CA ALA A 125 -10.43 -11.84 -14.42
C ALA A 125 -11.75 -11.05 -14.45
N GLY A 126 -11.92 -10.04 -13.58
CA GLY A 126 -13.15 -9.26 -13.51
C GLY A 126 -13.49 -8.83 -12.09
N ASP A 127 -14.79 -8.59 -11.89
CA ASP A 127 -15.38 -8.20 -10.62
C ASP A 127 -15.67 -9.44 -9.76
N TYR A 128 -15.55 -9.24 -8.45
CA TYR A 128 -15.76 -10.28 -7.45
C TYR A 128 -16.64 -9.76 -6.32
N TRP A 129 -17.34 -10.67 -5.65
CA TRP A 129 -18.05 -10.42 -4.40
C TRP A 129 -17.42 -11.25 -3.30
N CYS A 130 -16.82 -10.59 -2.33
CA CYS A 130 -16.00 -11.23 -1.31
C CYS A 130 -16.73 -11.31 0.03
N TRP A 131 -16.56 -12.45 0.69
CA TRP A 131 -17.03 -12.78 2.02
C TRP A 131 -15.85 -13.11 2.92
N ARG A 132 -15.98 -12.85 4.21
CA ARG A 132 -15.10 -13.41 5.23
C ARG A 132 -15.92 -13.75 6.43
N ARG A 133 -15.69 -14.95 6.95
CA ARG A 133 -16.29 -15.36 8.22
C ARG A 133 -15.71 -14.49 9.33
N PHE A 134 -16.51 -13.54 9.80
CA PHE A 134 -16.15 -12.76 10.98
C PHE A 134 -16.30 -13.64 12.22
N ASN A 135 -15.21 -13.88 12.95
CA ASN A 135 -15.26 -14.46 14.28
C ASN A 135 -15.28 -13.32 15.31
N PRO A 136 -16.42 -12.97 15.90
CA PRO A 136 -16.51 -11.88 16.87
C PRO A 136 -15.72 -12.17 18.15
N GLU A 137 -15.49 -13.44 18.49
CA GLU A 137 -14.78 -13.85 19.71
C GLU A 137 -13.25 -13.77 19.56
N ASN A 138 -12.75 -13.71 18.32
CA ASN A 138 -11.34 -13.56 18.06
C ASN A 138 -11.13 -12.78 16.75
N ALA A 139 -11.04 -11.46 16.89
CA ALA A 139 -10.73 -10.54 15.81
C ALA A 139 -9.33 -10.77 15.20
N PHE A 140 -8.49 -11.68 15.73
CA PHE A 140 -7.24 -12.13 15.09
C PHE A 140 -7.44 -13.41 14.27
N SER A 141 -8.46 -14.22 14.55
CA SER A 141 -8.83 -15.39 13.75
C SER A 141 -9.79 -15.00 12.61
N ARG A 142 -9.42 -13.97 11.85
CA ARG A 142 -10.32 -13.35 10.87
C ARG A 142 -10.72 -14.29 9.71
N GLY A 143 -10.15 -15.49 9.64
CA GLY A 143 -10.53 -16.51 8.65
C GLY A 143 -10.11 -16.13 7.23
N ASN A 144 -10.35 -17.04 6.31
CA ASN A 144 -10.05 -16.89 4.89
C ASN A 144 -11.08 -15.98 4.23
N ILE A 145 -10.68 -15.31 3.16
CA ILE A 145 -11.58 -14.51 2.31
C ILE A 145 -12.01 -15.40 1.13
N TYR A 146 -13.32 -15.42 0.87
CA TYR A 146 -13.92 -16.17 -0.23
C TYR A 146 -14.51 -15.18 -1.22
N CYS A 147 -14.03 -15.17 -2.46
CA CYS A 147 -14.48 -14.24 -3.48
C CYS A 147 -15.19 -14.99 -4.61
N TYR A 148 -16.46 -14.66 -4.81
CA TYR A 148 -17.31 -15.15 -5.89
C TYR A 148 -17.07 -14.30 -7.13
N GLU A 149 -16.58 -14.90 -8.22
CA GLU A 149 -16.53 -14.23 -9.52
C GLU A 149 -17.95 -14.08 -10.05
N ASP A 150 -18.26 -12.89 -10.58
CA ASP A 150 -19.54 -12.54 -11.22
C ASP A 150 -19.22 -11.90 -12.56
N LYS A 151 -19.02 -12.73 -13.58
CA LYS A 151 -18.41 -12.27 -14.83
C LYS A 151 -19.37 -11.42 -15.67
N ASP A 152 -20.66 -11.70 -15.62
CA ASP A 152 -21.68 -10.99 -16.39
C ASP A 152 -22.54 -10.02 -15.56
N GLY A 153 -22.36 -10.00 -14.24
CA GLY A 153 -23.04 -9.07 -13.34
C GLY A 153 -24.49 -9.45 -13.05
N ASP A 154 -24.88 -10.71 -13.29
CA ASP A 154 -26.24 -11.19 -13.05
C ASP A 154 -26.52 -11.58 -11.59
N GLY A 155 -25.47 -11.58 -10.75
CA GLY A 155 -25.57 -11.96 -9.34
C GLY A 155 -25.41 -13.45 -9.09
N THR A 156 -24.94 -14.22 -10.06
CA THR A 156 -24.70 -15.67 -9.95
C THR A 156 -23.21 -15.95 -10.09
N SER A 157 -22.63 -16.65 -9.13
CA SER A 157 -21.20 -16.93 -9.19
C SER A 157 -20.87 -17.98 -10.25
N GLU A 158 -19.85 -17.76 -11.09
CA GLU A 158 -19.30 -18.83 -11.94
C GLU A 158 -18.12 -19.57 -11.29
N ARG A 159 -17.44 -18.91 -10.36
CA ARG A 159 -16.28 -19.46 -9.66
C ARG A 159 -16.15 -18.88 -8.27
N MET A 160 -15.56 -19.65 -7.37
CA MET A 160 -15.25 -19.20 -6.02
C MET A 160 -13.75 -19.35 -5.75
N MET A 161 -13.15 -18.25 -5.29
CA MET A 161 -11.74 -18.18 -4.95
C MET A 161 -11.57 -18.14 -3.43
N GLU A 162 -10.65 -18.92 -2.87
CA GLU A 162 -10.22 -18.81 -1.48
C GLU A 162 -8.86 -18.13 -1.39
N ASN A 163 -8.84 -16.96 -0.76
CA ASN A 163 -7.64 -16.35 -0.23
C ASN A 163 -7.46 -16.75 1.24
N PRO A 164 -6.51 -17.64 1.56
CA PRO A 164 -6.28 -18.00 2.94
C PRO A 164 -5.59 -16.87 3.69
N ALA A 165 -5.94 -16.69 4.96
CA ALA A 165 -5.54 -15.52 5.76
C ALA A 165 -4.03 -15.27 5.81
N TRP A 166 -3.20 -16.30 5.72
CA TRP A 166 -1.74 -16.20 5.68
C TRP A 166 -1.20 -15.68 4.34
N MET A 167 -1.96 -15.79 3.24
CA MET A 167 -1.64 -15.21 1.93
C MET A 167 -2.24 -13.81 1.72
N ALA A 168 -3.14 -13.35 2.58
CA ALA A 168 -3.78 -12.04 2.44
C ALA A 168 -2.80 -10.86 2.55
N GLN A 169 -1.58 -11.08 3.10
CA GLN A 169 -0.49 -10.10 3.31
C GLN A 169 -0.85 -8.85 4.14
N LEU A 170 -2.11 -8.65 4.52
CA LEU A 170 -2.61 -7.49 5.29
C LEU A 170 -3.52 -7.97 6.44
N PRO A 171 -2.96 -8.67 7.46
CA PRO A 171 -3.74 -9.46 8.42
C PRO A 171 -4.70 -8.61 9.28
N ALA A 172 -4.35 -7.34 9.52
CA ALA A 172 -5.16 -6.43 10.30
C ALA A 172 -6.33 -5.80 9.54
N SER A 173 -6.43 -5.95 8.21
CA SER A 173 -7.59 -5.48 7.43
C SER A 173 -8.71 -6.51 7.37
N ARG A 174 -9.96 -6.04 7.40
CA ARG A 174 -11.16 -6.84 7.16
C ARG A 174 -11.38 -7.06 5.66
N PHE A 175 -11.10 -6.03 4.85
CA PHE A 175 -11.44 -6.00 3.44
C PHE A 175 -10.25 -6.28 2.51
N GLN A 176 -9.05 -5.91 2.92
CA GLN A 176 -7.89 -5.92 2.03
C GLN A 176 -7.27 -7.29 1.85
N PHE A 177 -6.87 -7.54 0.61
CA PHE A 177 -6.12 -8.70 0.15
C PHE A 177 -5.32 -8.26 -1.08
N LEU A 178 -4.21 -8.95 -1.36
CA LEU A 178 -3.36 -8.67 -2.53
C LEU A 178 -3.42 -9.79 -3.60
N SER A 179 -4.24 -10.81 -3.33
CA SER A 179 -4.44 -11.96 -4.21
C SER A 179 -5.87 -12.47 -4.03
N LEU A 180 -6.46 -13.07 -5.06
CA LEU A 180 -7.72 -13.83 -4.90
C LEU A 180 -7.48 -15.23 -4.34
N GLY A 181 -6.22 -15.67 -4.31
CA GLY A 181 -5.84 -17.01 -3.87
C GLY A 181 -6.05 -18.07 -4.95
N HIS A 182 -6.72 -19.16 -4.61
CA HIS A 182 -6.90 -20.32 -5.49
C HIS A 182 -8.38 -20.64 -5.69
N ASP A 183 -8.69 -21.30 -6.80
CA ASP A 183 -10.02 -21.79 -7.09
C ASP A 183 -10.36 -22.95 -6.13
N GLU A 184 -11.49 -22.85 -5.44
CA GLU A 184 -11.97 -23.89 -4.52
C GLU A 184 -12.58 -25.09 -5.26
N GLY A 185 -12.83 -24.97 -6.56
CA GLY A 185 -13.45 -26.04 -7.36
C GLY A 185 -14.89 -26.35 -6.97
N VAL A 186 -15.61 -25.36 -6.41
CA VAL A 186 -17.03 -25.51 -6.08
C VAL A 186 -17.85 -25.44 -7.35
N GLU A 187 -18.50 -26.54 -7.71
CA GLU A 187 -19.30 -26.68 -8.93
C GLU A 187 -20.67 -25.99 -8.83
N GLU A 188 -21.11 -25.68 -7.61
CA GLU A 188 -22.38 -25.02 -7.36
C GLU A 188 -22.26 -23.51 -7.44
N ASN A 189 -23.30 -22.87 -7.99
CA ASN A 189 -23.35 -21.41 -8.04
C ASN A 189 -24.02 -20.87 -6.77
N ALA A 190 -23.36 -19.92 -6.12
CA ALA A 190 -24.01 -19.00 -5.21
C ALA A 190 -24.81 -17.97 -6.02
N THR A 191 -25.91 -17.47 -5.44
CA THR A 191 -26.58 -16.27 -5.97
C THR A 191 -26.62 -15.19 -4.90
N PHE A 192 -26.50 -13.94 -5.32
CA PHE A 192 -26.53 -12.78 -4.44
C PHE A 192 -27.21 -11.59 -5.12
N GLN A 193 -27.74 -10.70 -4.30
CA GLN A 193 -28.41 -9.50 -4.75
C GLN A 193 -27.69 -8.27 -4.21
N VAL A 194 -27.31 -7.35 -5.11
CA VAL A 194 -26.72 -6.05 -4.74
C VAL A 194 -27.74 -5.21 -3.98
N GLU A 195 -27.33 -4.70 -2.81
CA GLU A 195 -28.13 -3.82 -1.97
C GLU A 195 -27.58 -2.38 -2.05
N PRO A 196 -28.17 -1.51 -2.89
CA PRO A 196 -27.78 -0.12 -2.92
C PRO A 196 -28.16 0.59 -1.61
N GLY A 197 -27.17 1.16 -0.92
CA GLY A 197 -27.39 2.04 0.24
C GLY A 197 -27.30 1.38 1.63
N THR A 198 -27.01 0.09 1.76
CA THR A 198 -26.88 -0.61 3.06
C THR A 198 -25.44 -0.70 3.58
N LEU A 199 -24.61 0.34 3.42
CA LEU A 199 -23.19 0.33 3.86
C LEU A 199 -22.98 0.27 5.38
N GLY A 200 -24.04 0.16 6.19
CA GLY A 200 -24.03 0.43 7.63
C GLY A 200 -23.31 -0.61 8.50
N GLU A 201 -23.10 -1.84 8.02
CA GLU A 201 -22.53 -2.92 8.85
C GLU A 201 -21.00 -3.09 8.71
N PHE A 202 -20.38 -2.36 7.79
CA PHE A 202 -18.96 -2.49 7.47
C PHE A 202 -18.26 -1.13 7.57
N ASN A 203 -17.41 -1.01 8.59
CA ASN A 203 -16.52 0.12 8.77
C ASN A 203 -15.13 -0.39 9.14
N GLU A 204 -14.11 0.23 8.56
CA GLU A 204 -12.72 0.05 8.94
C GLU A 204 -12.07 1.43 9.02
N ILE A 205 -11.28 1.67 10.05
CA ILE A 205 -10.47 2.88 10.18
C ILE A 205 -9.04 2.56 9.75
N VAL A 206 -8.47 3.42 8.92
CA VAL A 206 -7.07 3.38 8.50
C VAL A 206 -6.34 4.50 9.23
N VAL A 207 -5.26 4.16 9.92
CA VAL A 207 -4.50 5.10 10.75
C VAL A 207 -3.03 5.05 10.36
N LEU A 208 -2.41 6.22 10.19
CA LEU A 208 -0.96 6.34 10.09
C LEU A 208 -0.42 6.92 11.40
N ARG A 209 0.39 6.14 12.10
CA ARG A 209 0.96 6.50 13.41
C ARG A 209 2.47 6.56 13.33
N TYR A 210 3.08 7.60 13.88
CA TYR A 210 4.54 7.70 13.95
C TYR A 210 5.11 6.72 14.96
N TYR A 211 6.08 5.92 14.53
CA TYR A 211 6.76 4.92 15.36
C TYR A 211 8.10 5.41 15.91
N GLY A 212 8.80 6.30 15.20
CA GLY A 212 10.12 6.76 15.66
C GLY A 212 11.24 6.52 14.67
N ALA A 213 12.43 7.05 14.99
CA ALA A 213 13.66 6.68 14.31
C ALA A 213 14.10 5.27 14.71
N THR A 214 14.36 4.40 13.73
CA THR A 214 14.90 3.04 13.95
C THR A 214 16.39 2.96 13.71
N ARG A 215 16.95 3.91 12.95
CA ARG A 215 18.38 4.07 12.69
C ARG A 215 18.70 5.56 12.53
N GLY A 216 19.91 5.96 12.89
CA GLY A 216 20.41 7.30 12.59
C GLY A 216 21.76 7.59 13.23
N LEU A 217 22.52 8.49 12.61
CA LEU A 217 23.77 9.00 13.17
C LEU A 217 23.50 10.27 13.97
N LEU A 218 23.93 10.28 15.24
CA LEU A 218 23.80 11.44 16.11
C LEU A 218 24.69 12.59 15.63
N GLN A 219 24.08 13.73 15.37
CA GLN A 219 24.74 14.97 15.02
C GLN A 219 25.03 15.83 16.27
N PRO A 220 25.99 16.77 16.20
CA PRO A 220 26.34 17.63 17.34
C PRO A 220 25.19 18.50 17.87
N ASP A 221 24.20 18.79 17.03
CA ASP A 221 23.01 19.57 17.39
C ASP A 221 21.89 18.73 18.03
N GLY A 222 22.11 17.43 18.22
CA GLY A 222 21.13 16.50 18.79
C GLY A 222 20.16 15.89 17.78
N SER A 223 20.28 16.24 16.48
CA SER A 223 19.51 15.60 15.41
C SER A 223 20.10 14.25 15.01
N LEU A 224 19.32 13.43 14.29
CA LEU A 224 19.78 12.20 13.67
C LEU A 224 19.77 12.35 12.14
N ALA A 225 20.93 12.24 11.50
CA ALA A 225 21.07 12.30 10.05
C ALA A 225 22.37 11.63 9.56
N PRO A 226 22.39 10.91 8.42
CA PRO A 226 21.22 10.27 7.81
C PRO A 226 20.55 9.31 8.81
N ALA A 227 19.27 9.05 8.60
CA ALA A 227 18.45 8.27 9.52
C ALA A 227 17.34 7.52 8.78
N THR A 228 16.72 6.56 9.45
CA THR A 228 15.52 5.88 8.99
C THR A 228 14.45 6.10 10.05
N VAL A 229 13.31 6.66 9.65
CA VAL A 229 12.13 6.80 10.51
C VAL A 229 11.01 5.87 10.04
N GLU A 230 10.22 5.37 10.98
CA GLU A 230 9.11 4.47 10.70
C GLU A 230 7.76 5.08 11.09
N PHE A 231 6.75 4.74 10.29
CA PHE A 231 5.35 4.97 10.57
C PHE A 231 4.60 3.64 10.47
N GLU A 232 3.74 3.36 11.42
CA GLU A 232 2.86 2.20 11.41
C GLU A 232 1.58 2.53 10.66
N LEU A 233 1.28 1.75 9.62
CA LEU A 233 -0.03 1.72 9.01
C LEU A 233 -0.89 0.72 9.78
N LEU A 234 -1.90 1.22 10.46
CA LEU A 234 -2.80 0.43 11.29
C LEU A 234 -4.18 0.39 10.66
N THR A 235 -4.90 -0.70 10.89
CA THR A 235 -6.30 -0.77 10.50
C THR A 235 -7.14 -1.64 11.44
N GLY A 236 -8.43 -1.37 11.51
CA GLY A 236 -9.35 -2.08 12.39
C GLY A 236 -10.77 -1.54 12.32
N PRO A 237 -11.77 -2.22 12.91
CA PRO A 237 -13.15 -1.75 12.92
C PRO A 237 -13.34 -0.45 13.73
N ASP A 238 -12.47 -0.24 14.73
CA ASP A 238 -12.47 0.88 15.65
C ASP A 238 -11.06 1.11 16.24
N ARG A 239 -10.90 2.20 16.99
CA ARG A 239 -9.60 2.62 17.59
C ARG A 239 -9.05 1.64 18.61
N GLN A 240 -9.88 0.83 19.25
CA GLN A 240 -9.47 -0.14 20.27
C GLN A 240 -8.99 -1.45 19.64
N SER A 241 -9.36 -1.69 18.38
CA SER A 241 -9.12 -2.93 17.64
C SER A 241 -8.16 -2.74 16.45
N LEU A 242 -7.31 -1.72 16.51
CA LEU A 242 -6.28 -1.45 15.51
C LEU A 242 -5.19 -2.52 15.55
N GLY A 243 -4.87 -3.09 14.39
CA GLY A 243 -3.71 -3.96 14.18
C GLY A 243 -2.75 -3.37 13.16
N GLU A 244 -1.46 -3.69 13.30
CA GLU A 244 -0.45 -3.31 12.31
C GLU A 244 -0.67 -4.07 11.00
N VAL A 245 -0.75 -3.30 9.91
CA VAL A 245 -0.84 -3.82 8.55
C VAL A 245 0.55 -3.86 7.92
N SER A 246 1.31 -2.78 8.10
CA SER A 246 2.63 -2.60 7.52
C SER A 246 3.38 -1.47 8.24
N ARG A 247 4.69 -1.40 8.00
CA ARG A 247 5.54 -0.29 8.43
C ARG A 247 6.06 0.46 7.22
N ILE A 248 5.75 1.75 7.18
CA ILE A 248 6.28 2.69 6.21
C ILE A 248 7.62 3.19 6.74
N ARG A 249 8.68 2.97 5.96
CA ARG A 249 10.01 3.50 6.25
C ARG A 249 10.23 4.76 5.43
N VAL A 250 10.86 5.76 6.01
CA VAL A 250 11.32 6.96 5.31
C VAL A 250 12.81 7.10 5.55
N GLN A 251 13.60 7.09 4.46
CA GLN A 251 15.02 7.39 4.56
C GLN A 251 15.22 8.88 4.60
N LEU A 252 15.95 9.34 5.61
CA LEU A 252 16.40 10.71 5.75
C LEU A 252 17.83 10.82 5.19
N ASN A 253 18.04 11.80 4.33
CA ASN A 253 19.34 12.11 3.75
C ASN A 253 20.31 12.71 4.79
N ALA A 254 21.53 13.08 4.36
CA ALA A 254 22.53 13.67 5.24
C ALA A 254 22.10 15.01 5.89
N ALA A 255 21.10 15.70 5.31
CA ALA A 255 20.50 16.91 5.88
C ALA A 255 19.30 16.62 6.79
N GLY A 256 19.00 15.34 7.06
CA GLY A 256 17.89 14.92 7.92
C GLY A 256 16.51 14.98 7.25
N LYS A 257 16.44 15.14 5.92
CA LYS A 257 15.18 15.27 5.17
C LYS A 257 14.82 13.99 4.44
N GLY A 258 13.54 13.67 4.39
CA GLY A 258 13.03 12.54 3.62
C GLY A 258 11.56 12.68 3.28
N GLU A 259 11.12 11.93 2.29
CA GLU A 259 9.74 11.96 1.80
C GLU A 259 9.22 10.56 1.58
N TYR A 260 7.90 10.41 1.67
CA TYR A 260 7.21 9.19 1.32
C TYR A 260 5.99 9.49 0.48
N HIS A 261 5.87 8.78 -0.64
CA HIS A 261 4.78 8.88 -1.60
C HIS A 261 4.28 7.48 -1.90
N ALA A 262 3.10 7.13 -1.39
CA ALA A 262 2.44 5.88 -1.70
C ALA A 262 1.62 5.99 -2.98
N LEU A 263 1.43 4.85 -3.67
CA LEU A 263 0.58 4.77 -4.86
C LEU A 263 -0.89 5.12 -4.57
N ASN A 264 -1.31 5.02 -3.32
CA ASN A 264 -2.70 5.20 -2.90
C ASN A 264 -3.04 6.65 -2.51
N GLY A 265 -2.11 7.59 -2.70
CA GLY A 265 -2.29 9.01 -2.38
C GLY A 265 -1.73 9.45 -1.02
N VAL A 266 -1.31 8.51 -0.16
CA VAL A 266 -0.64 8.87 1.11
C VAL A 266 0.72 9.50 0.82
N ARG A 267 0.90 10.75 1.23
CA ARG A 267 2.13 11.52 1.01
C ARG A 267 2.54 12.24 2.29
N LEU A 268 3.82 12.18 2.65
CA LEU A 268 4.37 12.93 3.80
C LEU A 268 5.83 13.31 3.59
N GLU A 269 6.23 14.38 4.28
CA GLU A 269 7.61 14.87 4.35
C GLU A 269 8.09 14.84 5.80
N VAL A 270 9.37 14.56 6.00
CA VAL A 270 10.06 14.59 7.29
C VAL A 270 11.21 15.58 7.20
N ASP A 271 11.22 16.58 8.09
CA ASP A 271 12.23 17.65 8.19
C ASP A 271 13.01 17.53 9.50
N GLY A 272 13.72 16.41 9.63
CA GLY A 272 14.54 16.10 10.80
C GLY A 272 13.84 15.27 11.86
N VAL A 273 14.67 14.53 12.60
CA VAL A 273 14.31 13.80 13.81
C VAL A 273 15.39 14.01 14.85
N ASN A 274 14.99 14.19 16.10
CA ASN A 274 15.88 14.41 17.22
C ASN A 274 16.18 13.11 17.97
N VAL A 275 17.27 13.10 18.73
CA VAL A 275 17.67 11.96 19.58
C VAL A 275 16.65 11.61 20.66
N ASP A 276 15.79 12.56 21.05
CA ASP A 276 14.67 12.32 21.97
C ASP A 276 13.47 11.59 21.31
N GLY A 277 13.54 11.35 20.00
CA GLY A 277 12.52 10.68 19.20
C GLY A 277 11.53 11.61 18.51
N THR A 278 11.55 12.91 18.81
CA THR A 278 10.68 13.90 18.19
C THR A 278 11.02 14.08 16.71
N ALA A 279 10.04 14.04 15.83
CA ALA A 279 10.21 14.33 14.41
C ALA A 279 9.41 15.56 13.99
N ARG A 280 9.88 16.26 12.96
CA ARG A 280 9.10 17.31 12.28
C ARG A 280 8.55 16.72 11.00
N VAL A 281 7.22 16.64 10.91
CA VAL A 281 6.55 15.95 9.82
C VAL A 281 5.46 16.82 9.24
N LYS A 282 5.25 16.70 7.93
CA LYS A 282 4.18 17.36 7.19
C LYS A 282 3.44 16.31 6.36
N LEU A 283 2.17 16.10 6.64
CA LEU A 283 1.30 15.25 5.82
C LEU A 283 0.84 16.05 4.60
N LEU A 284 1.15 15.57 3.40
CA LEU A 284 0.76 16.22 2.15
C LEU A 284 -0.55 15.66 1.58
N GLY A 285 -0.90 14.42 1.92
CA GLY A 285 -2.11 13.78 1.43
C GLY A 285 -2.38 12.42 2.08
N GLY A 286 -3.65 12.02 2.04
CA GLY A 286 -4.13 10.70 2.46
C GLY A 286 -4.80 9.95 1.30
N LEU A 287 -5.63 8.97 1.62
CA LEU A 287 -6.48 8.33 0.62
C LEU A 287 -7.49 9.35 0.06
N PRO A 288 -7.75 9.36 -1.27
CA PRO A 288 -8.73 10.26 -1.87
C PRO A 288 -10.14 9.91 -1.40
N GLU A 289 -10.99 10.92 -1.19
CA GLU A 289 -12.40 10.73 -0.85
C GLU A 289 -13.15 10.03 -1.99
N GLY A 290 -14.13 9.20 -1.63
CA GLY A 290 -14.99 8.52 -2.58
C GLY A 290 -14.53 7.11 -2.91
N ARG A 291 -15.09 6.57 -3.99
CA ARG A 291 -14.81 5.21 -4.46
C ARG A 291 -13.36 5.12 -4.92
N THR A 292 -12.60 4.20 -4.34
CA THR A 292 -11.18 4.04 -4.61
C THR A 292 -10.71 2.58 -4.57
N LEU A 293 -9.51 2.37 -5.11
CA LEU A 293 -8.70 1.17 -4.99
C LEU A 293 -7.49 1.53 -4.11
N LEU A 294 -7.12 0.67 -3.16
CA LEU A 294 -5.91 0.91 -2.37
C LEU A 294 -4.63 0.81 -3.19
N ILE A 295 -4.65 0.05 -4.29
CA ILE A 295 -3.54 -0.03 -5.22
C ILE A 295 -4.12 0.34 -6.58
N PRO A 296 -3.94 1.59 -7.05
CA PRO A 296 -4.46 1.95 -8.36
C PRO A 296 -3.78 1.11 -9.45
N PRO A 297 -4.44 0.91 -10.60
CA PRO A 297 -3.84 0.25 -11.74
C PRO A 297 -2.55 0.98 -12.13
N LEU A 298 -1.50 0.23 -12.44
CA LEU A 298 -0.25 0.83 -12.88
C LEU A 298 -0.45 1.55 -14.21
N THR A 299 -0.02 2.80 -14.30
CA THR A 299 -0.02 3.57 -15.55
C THR A 299 1.41 3.76 -16.04
N ARG A 300 1.58 4.16 -17.31
CA ARG A 300 2.91 4.47 -17.84
C ARG A 300 3.53 5.64 -17.09
N GLU A 301 2.72 6.65 -16.81
CA GLU A 301 3.11 7.87 -16.12
C GLU A 301 3.63 7.54 -14.72
N LEU A 302 2.91 6.71 -13.98
CA LEU A 302 3.32 6.28 -12.64
C LEU A 302 4.62 5.48 -12.66
N ILE A 303 4.80 4.59 -13.64
CA ILE A 303 6.03 3.81 -13.78
C ILE A 303 7.19 4.74 -14.14
N VAL A 304 6.98 5.69 -15.04
CA VAL A 304 7.98 6.68 -15.45
C VAL A 304 8.39 7.57 -14.28
N GLU A 305 7.42 8.10 -13.54
CA GLU A 305 7.65 8.90 -12.33
C GLU A 305 8.56 8.14 -11.37
N ARG A 306 8.19 6.89 -11.03
CA ARG A 306 8.99 6.05 -10.12
C ARG A 306 10.35 5.66 -10.67
N MET A 307 10.46 5.41 -11.96
CA MET A 307 11.75 5.05 -12.54
C MET A 307 12.66 6.26 -12.72
N SER A 308 12.11 7.47 -12.86
CA SER A 308 12.88 8.71 -12.85
C SER A 308 13.55 8.96 -11.50
N GLU A 309 13.01 8.42 -10.40
CA GLU A 309 13.64 8.47 -9.06
C GLU A 309 14.92 7.61 -9.00
N VAL A 310 15.02 6.56 -9.83
CA VAL A 310 16.06 5.51 -9.73
C VAL A 310 17.00 5.49 -10.91
N PHE A 311 16.62 6.05 -12.06
CA PHE A 311 17.38 6.00 -13.30
C PHE A 311 17.62 7.42 -13.86
N ASN A 312 18.78 7.60 -14.46
CA ASN A 312 19.12 8.78 -15.26
C ASN A 312 18.51 8.67 -16.68
N PRO A 313 18.41 9.78 -17.44
CA PRO A 313 17.94 9.80 -18.83
C PRO A 313 18.69 8.87 -19.79
N ASP A 314 19.95 8.55 -19.48
CA ASP A 314 20.76 7.59 -20.24
C ASP A 314 20.43 6.12 -19.92
N GLY A 315 19.45 5.87 -19.04
CA GLY A 315 19.02 4.54 -18.60
C GLY A 315 19.94 3.89 -17.56
N SER A 316 20.99 4.58 -17.10
CA SER A 316 21.83 4.12 -15.98
C SER A 316 21.12 4.32 -14.64
N PRO A 317 21.32 3.43 -13.65
CA PRO A 317 20.85 3.70 -12.29
C PRO A 317 21.50 4.96 -11.74
N LYS A 318 20.72 5.82 -11.07
CA LYS A 318 21.24 6.91 -10.25
C LYS A 318 22.17 6.31 -9.19
N GLU A 319 23.28 7.00 -8.91
CA GLU A 319 24.19 6.59 -7.85
C GLU A 319 23.42 6.51 -6.54
N GLN A 320 23.17 5.28 -6.06
CA GLN A 320 22.72 5.10 -4.68
C GLN A 320 23.88 5.54 -3.78
N PRO A 321 23.62 6.35 -2.73
CA PRO A 321 24.65 6.60 -1.73
C PRO A 321 25.19 5.25 -1.24
N PRO A 322 26.51 5.13 -1.03
CA PRO A 322 27.11 3.86 -0.65
C PRO A 322 26.36 3.29 0.56
N ALA A 323 25.92 2.04 0.45
CA ALA A 323 25.47 1.30 1.61
C ALA A 323 26.60 1.39 2.65
N SER A 324 26.30 1.96 3.82
CA SER A 324 27.23 2.04 4.93
C SER A 324 27.93 0.68 5.12
N GLU A 325 29.26 0.67 5.14
CA GLU A 325 30.14 -0.51 5.06
C GLU A 325 29.96 -1.58 6.16
N ASP A 326 28.96 -1.47 7.04
CA ASP A 326 28.70 -2.42 8.13
C ASP A 326 27.89 -3.67 7.72
N GLU A 327 27.56 -3.85 6.43
CA GLU A 327 27.01 -5.12 5.93
C GLU A 327 28.09 -6.14 5.56
N ALA A 328 29.26 -6.07 6.22
CA ALA A 328 30.21 -7.17 6.26
C ALA A 328 29.61 -8.32 7.08
N THR A 329 29.02 -9.29 6.38
CA THR A 329 28.65 -10.60 6.93
C THR A 329 29.86 -11.15 7.70
N PRO A 330 29.79 -11.41 9.03
CA PRO A 330 30.87 -12.08 9.71
C PRO A 330 30.99 -13.49 9.13
N ALA A 331 32.20 -13.84 8.66
CA ALA A 331 32.52 -15.18 8.21
C ALA A 331 32.14 -16.20 9.31
N PRO A 332 31.58 -17.37 8.96
CA PRO A 332 31.24 -18.38 9.94
C PRO A 332 32.49 -18.79 10.71
N ALA A 333 32.43 -18.65 12.04
CA ALA A 333 33.48 -19.10 12.94
C ALA A 333 33.73 -20.60 12.71
N ALA A 334 34.97 -20.96 12.40
CA ALA A 334 35.38 -22.35 12.31
C ALA A 334 35.13 -23.05 13.65
N ALA A 335 34.42 -24.17 13.60
CA ALA A 335 34.20 -25.02 14.76
C ALA A 335 35.54 -25.51 15.33
N PRO A 336 35.69 -25.61 16.67
CA PRO A 336 36.89 -26.20 17.26
C PRO A 336 36.95 -27.68 16.91
N ALA A 337 38.12 -28.12 16.44
CA ALA A 337 38.42 -29.53 16.21
C ALA A 337 38.33 -30.30 17.53
N ALA A 338 37.59 -31.41 17.51
CA ALA A 338 37.64 -32.48 18.51
C ALA A 338 38.56 -33.59 18.01
#